data_AF-A0A7G3APL0-F1
#
_entry.id   AF-A0A7G3APL0-F1
#
_cell.length_a   1.000
_cell.length_b   1.000
_cell.length_c   1.000
_cell.angle_alpha   90.00
_cell.angle_beta   90.00
_cell.angle_gamma   90.00
#
_symmetry.space_group_name_H-M   'P 1'
#
loop_
_entity.id
_entity.type
_entity.pdbx_description
1 polymer ?
#
loop_
_entity_poly.entity_id
_entity_poly.type
_entity_poly.pdbx_seq_one_letter_code
_entity_poly.pdbx_strand_id
1 'polypeptide(L)'
;MGLLVKIFLLVFAVYFVRSASVPSLAKKHPCAENSSDPGCDDKRQHPRLPEDKVKPAQENLNAEQTQDYWIEIAKSFVSDQTKRAQNTKKAKNVIFFLGDGLGITTITASRMLLGGEEKKFSFEKFPHTGSSMTYCVDKQVADSACTATAYLTGVKGNYATTGVNARVPRYDCLAG
;
A
#
# COMPACT_ATOMS: atom_id res chain seq x y z
N MET A 1 -60.66 -7.48 11.58
CA MET A 1 -59.80 -6.59 10.76
C MET A 1 -58.30 -6.95 10.76
N GLY A 2 -57.81 -7.95 11.49
CA GLY A 2 -56.36 -8.23 11.59
C GLY A 2 -55.74 -9.20 10.57
N LEU A 3 -56.55 -9.99 9.85
CA LEU A 3 -56.01 -11.01 8.92
C LEU A 3 -55.73 -10.43 7.52
N LEU A 4 -56.53 -9.47 7.07
CA LEU A 4 -56.39 -8.83 5.76
C LEU A 4 -55.12 -7.97 5.65
N VAL A 5 -54.73 -7.28 6.72
CA VAL A 5 -53.51 -6.44 6.77
C VAL A 5 -52.24 -7.31 6.73
N LYS A 6 -52.26 -8.49 7.35
CA LYS A 6 -51.13 -9.43 7.32
C LYS A 6 -50.91 -10.06 5.95
N ILE A 7 -52.00 -10.35 5.22
CA ILE A 7 -51.91 -10.85 3.84
C ILE A 7 -51.39 -9.75 2.90
N PHE A 8 -51.82 -8.50 3.09
CA PHE A 8 -51.34 -7.37 2.27
C PHE A 8 -49.84 -7.11 2.48
N LEU A 9 -49.35 -7.18 3.72
CA LEU A 9 -47.91 -7.03 4.02
C LEU A 9 -47.05 -8.19 3.49
N LEU A 10 -47.57 -9.43 3.52
CA LEU A 10 -46.85 -10.58 2.96
C LEU A 10 -46.79 -10.53 1.42
N VAL A 11 -47.85 -10.10 0.75
CA VAL A 11 -47.86 -9.95 -0.71
C VAL A 11 -46.93 -8.82 -1.16
N PHE A 12 -46.87 -7.70 -0.42
CA PHE A 12 -45.93 -6.61 -0.71
C PHE A 12 -44.47 -7.02 -0.50
N ALA A 13 -44.17 -7.78 0.56
CA ALA A 13 -42.82 -8.27 0.82
C ALA A 13 -42.34 -9.28 -0.23
N VAL A 14 -43.22 -10.16 -0.73
CA VAL A 14 -42.87 -11.14 -1.77
C VAL A 14 -42.70 -10.47 -3.15
N TYR A 15 -43.47 -9.41 -3.45
CA TYR A 15 -43.27 -8.63 -4.68
C TYR A 15 -41.96 -7.83 -4.66
N PHE A 16 -41.59 -7.26 -3.51
CA PHE A 16 -40.37 -6.45 -3.39
C PHE A 16 -39.08 -7.30 -3.46
N VAL A 17 -39.13 -8.56 -3.04
CA VAL A 17 -37.96 -9.48 -3.09
C VAL A 17 -37.71 -10.05 -4.50
N ARG A 18 -38.67 -9.94 -5.44
CA ARG A 18 -38.51 -10.46 -6.82
C ARG A 18 -37.94 -9.46 -7.83
N SER A 19 -37.56 -8.25 -7.41
CA SER A 19 -36.96 -7.20 -8.26
C SER A 19 -35.61 -6.70 -7.75
N ALA A 20 -34.77 -7.61 -7.29
CA ALA A 20 -33.32 -7.38 -7.18
C ALA A 20 -32.62 -8.28 -8.18
N SER A 21 -32.80 -7.96 -9.47
CA SER A 21 -31.91 -8.45 -10.51
C SER A 21 -30.51 -7.93 -10.20
N VAL A 22 -29.62 -8.83 -9.77
CA VAL A 22 -28.17 -8.62 -9.75
C VAL A 22 -27.79 -8.04 -11.12
N PRO A 23 -27.12 -6.87 -11.20
CA PRO A 23 -26.63 -6.38 -12.46
C PRO A 23 -25.63 -7.40 -12.99
N SER A 24 -26.07 -8.14 -14.00
CA SER A 24 -25.25 -8.92 -14.91
C SER A 24 -24.01 -8.10 -15.29
N LEU A 25 -22.84 -8.71 -15.13
CA LEU A 25 -21.56 -8.38 -15.78
C LEU A 25 -21.74 -7.27 -16.83
N ALA A 26 -21.42 -6.04 -16.42
CA ALA A 26 -21.48 -4.87 -17.28
C ALA A 26 -20.69 -5.19 -18.56
N LYS A 27 -21.41 -5.33 -19.68
CA LYS A 27 -20.81 -5.29 -21.01
C LYS A 27 -19.99 -3.99 -21.06
N LYS A 28 -18.68 -4.09 -21.34
CA LYS A 28 -17.84 -2.92 -21.62
C LYS A 28 -18.50 -2.15 -22.76
N HIS A 29 -19.22 -1.07 -22.45
CA HIS A 29 -19.72 -0.17 -23.47
C HIS A 29 -18.52 0.58 -24.07
N PRO A 30 -18.48 0.80 -25.39
CA PRO A 30 -17.48 1.65 -25.99
C PRO A 30 -17.55 3.04 -25.34
N CYS A 31 -16.42 3.60 -24.92
CA CYS A 31 -16.34 4.96 -24.35
C CYS A 31 -16.85 6.08 -25.30
N ALA A 32 -17.17 5.75 -26.55
CA ALA A 32 -17.86 6.62 -27.49
C ALA A 32 -19.34 6.84 -27.15
N GLU A 33 -19.98 5.88 -26.47
CA GLU A 33 -21.42 5.94 -26.17
C GLU A 33 -21.73 6.65 -24.85
N ASN A 34 -20.82 6.64 -23.87
CA ASN A 34 -21.00 7.39 -22.63
C ASN A 34 -19.67 7.89 -22.05
N SER A 35 -19.46 9.20 -22.12
CA SER A 35 -18.23 9.89 -21.73
C SER A 35 -18.09 10.07 -20.20
N SER A 36 -19.10 9.68 -19.42
CA SER A 36 -19.15 9.85 -17.97
C SER A 36 -18.82 8.59 -17.16
N ASP A 37 -18.49 7.48 -17.82
CA ASP A 37 -18.02 6.25 -17.17
C ASP A 37 -16.63 6.49 -16.55
N PRO A 38 -16.44 6.23 -15.23
CA PRO A 38 -15.14 6.34 -14.57
C PRO A 38 -14.01 5.54 -15.24
N GLY A 39 -14.34 4.48 -15.98
CA GLY A 39 -13.37 3.69 -16.77
C GLY A 39 -12.86 4.37 -18.04
N CYS A 40 -13.52 5.44 -18.49
CA CYS A 40 -13.25 6.12 -19.76
C CYS A 40 -12.40 7.40 -19.63
N ASP A 41 -12.17 7.90 -18.42
CA ASP A 41 -11.24 9.03 -18.20
C ASP A 41 -9.78 8.64 -18.43
N ASP A 42 -9.43 7.37 -18.23
CA ASP A 42 -8.09 6.82 -18.50
C ASP A 42 -7.69 7.01 -19.98
N LYS A 43 -8.64 6.82 -20.91
CA LYS A 43 -8.41 7.03 -22.37
C LYS A 43 -8.16 8.48 -22.77
N ARG A 44 -8.43 9.46 -21.89
CA ARG A 44 -8.20 10.89 -22.16
C ARG A 44 -6.82 11.35 -21.70
N GLN A 45 -6.25 10.70 -20.70
CA GLN A 45 -5.00 11.11 -20.06
C GLN A 45 -3.75 10.56 -20.75
N HIS A 46 -3.92 9.66 -21.73
CA HIS A 46 -2.82 9.01 -22.45
C HIS A 46 -2.92 9.29 -23.96
N PRO A 47 -1.82 9.57 -24.67
CA PRO A 47 -1.81 9.65 -26.13
C PRO A 47 -2.42 8.39 -26.74
N ARG A 48 -3.29 8.54 -27.75
CA ARG A 48 -3.86 7.40 -28.48
C ARG A 48 -2.72 6.64 -29.16
N LEU A 49 -2.23 5.59 -28.51
CA LEU A 49 -1.48 4.56 -29.20
C LEU A 49 -2.42 4.02 -30.30
N PRO A 50 -1.92 3.82 -31.54
CA PRO A 50 -2.68 3.09 -32.54
C PRO A 50 -3.14 1.80 -31.86
N GLU A 51 -4.45 1.54 -31.84
CA GLU A 51 -4.92 0.22 -31.41
C GLU A 51 -4.32 -0.76 -32.41
N ASP A 52 -3.19 -1.37 -32.02
CA ASP A 52 -2.42 -2.28 -32.84
C ASP A 52 -3.36 -3.39 -33.27
N LYS A 53 -3.74 -3.36 -34.55
CA LYS A 53 -4.51 -4.40 -35.24
C LYS A 53 -3.65 -5.65 -35.44
N VAL A 54 -2.89 -6.05 -34.42
CA VAL A 54 -2.24 -7.34 -34.35
C VAL A 54 -3.22 -8.24 -33.62
N LYS A 55 -3.86 -9.16 -34.34
CA LYS A 55 -4.57 -10.27 -33.69
C LYS A 55 -3.50 -11.06 -32.93
N PRO A 56 -3.49 -11.08 -31.59
CA PRO A 56 -2.51 -11.89 -30.89
C PRO A 56 -2.82 -13.35 -31.20
N ALA A 57 -1.79 -14.11 -31.58
CA ALA A 57 -1.87 -15.55 -31.48
C ALA A 57 -2.31 -15.87 -30.04
N GLN A 58 -3.28 -16.78 -29.86
CA GLN A 58 -3.69 -17.24 -28.53
C GLN A 58 -2.55 -18.09 -27.94
N GLU A 59 -1.48 -17.43 -27.52
CA GLU A 59 -0.54 -17.98 -26.57
C GLU A 59 -1.21 -17.93 -25.19
N ASN A 60 -1.04 -18.99 -24.40
CA ASN A 60 -1.37 -18.94 -22.97
C ASN A 60 -0.38 -17.97 -22.31
N LEU A 61 -0.65 -16.68 -22.45
CA LEU A 61 0.14 -15.62 -21.87
C LEU A 61 -0.07 -15.64 -20.36
N ASN A 62 1.03 -15.59 -19.61
CA ASN A 62 0.99 -15.36 -18.17
C ASN A 62 0.26 -14.05 -17.90
N ALA A 63 -0.49 -13.96 -16.80
CA ALA A 63 -1.31 -12.78 -16.48
C ALA A 63 -0.49 -11.47 -16.53
N GLU A 64 0.77 -11.51 -16.06
CA GLU A 64 1.70 -10.37 -16.06
C GLU A 64 2.11 -9.88 -17.47
N GLN A 65 1.92 -10.69 -18.51
CA GLN A 65 2.20 -10.31 -19.91
C GLN A 65 1.06 -9.48 -20.51
N THR A 66 -0.08 -9.35 -19.82
CA THR A 66 -1.23 -8.57 -20.30
C THR A 66 -1.25 -7.18 -19.66
N GLN A 67 -1.61 -6.16 -20.44
CA GLN A 67 -1.73 -4.79 -19.93
C GLN A 67 -2.85 -4.65 -18.89
N ASP A 68 -3.97 -5.35 -19.09
CA ASP A 68 -5.14 -5.32 -18.21
C ASP A 68 -4.76 -5.70 -16.77
N TYR A 69 -3.89 -6.70 -16.59
CA TYR A 69 -3.39 -7.12 -15.28
C TYR A 69 -2.77 -5.96 -14.47
N TRP A 70 -1.85 -5.22 -15.08
CA TRP A 70 -1.18 -4.10 -14.41
C TRP A 70 -2.12 -2.93 -14.13
N ILE A 71 -3.05 -2.65 -15.05
CA ILE A 71 -4.06 -1.60 -14.88
C ILE A 71 -5.01 -1.95 -13.72
N GLU A 72 -5.45 -3.20 -13.62
CA GLU A 72 -6.32 -3.66 -12.53
C GLU A 72 -5.63 -3.59 -11.17
N ILE A 73 -4.34 -3.95 -11.09
CA ILE A 73 -3.54 -3.79 -9.86
C ILE A 73 -3.41 -2.32 -9.49
N ALA A 74 -3.15 -1.43 -10.44
CA ALA A 74 -3.05 0.00 -10.17
C ALA A 74 -4.38 0.60 -9.69
N LYS A 75 -5.49 0.26 -10.36
CA LYS A 75 -6.84 0.71 -9.97
C LYS A 75 -7.23 0.24 -8.58
N SER A 76 -6.94 -1.03 -8.25
CA SER A 76 -7.21 -1.56 -6.90
C SER A 76 -6.36 -0.88 -5.85
N PHE A 77 -5.06 -0.66 -6.10
CA PHE A 77 -4.16 0.06 -5.19
C PHE A 77 -4.63 1.49 -4.90
N VAL A 78 -5.01 2.25 -5.93
CA VAL A 78 -5.52 3.62 -5.75
C VAL A 78 -6.84 3.61 -4.99
N SER A 79 -7.78 2.72 -5.34
CA SER A 79 -9.05 2.57 -4.64
C SER A 79 -8.85 2.28 -3.14
N ASP A 80 -7.92 1.38 -2.82
CA ASP A 80 -7.60 1.02 -1.44
C ASP A 80 -6.95 2.18 -0.70
N GLN A 81 -6.10 2.97 -1.35
CA GLN A 81 -5.48 4.15 -0.75
C GLN A 81 -6.50 5.24 -0.45
N THR A 82 -7.44 5.51 -1.37
CA THR A 82 -8.48 6.53 -1.20
C THR A 82 -9.46 6.19 -0.08
N LYS A 83 -9.73 4.90 0.16
CA LYS A 83 -10.63 4.45 1.25
C LYS A 83 -10.00 4.54 2.64
N ARG A 84 -8.69 4.77 2.76
CA ARG A 84 -8.00 4.80 4.06
C ARG A 84 -8.34 6.07 4.84
N ALA A 85 -8.92 5.89 6.02
CA ALA A 85 -9.11 6.97 6.99
C ALA A 85 -7.87 7.12 7.88
N GLN A 86 -7.48 8.36 8.18
CA GLN A 86 -6.41 8.64 9.13
C GLN A 86 -6.88 8.35 10.57
N ASN A 87 -6.07 7.61 11.32
CA ASN A 87 -6.32 7.41 12.75
C ASN A 87 -5.74 8.56 13.55
N THR A 88 -6.58 9.44 14.07
CA THR A 88 -6.20 10.61 14.90
C THR A 88 -6.24 10.33 16.41
N LYS A 89 -6.55 9.09 16.82
CA LYS A 89 -6.63 8.71 18.23
C LYS A 89 -5.23 8.57 18.83
N LYS A 90 -5.10 8.87 20.14
CA LYS A 90 -3.86 8.63 20.88
C LYS A 90 -3.54 7.13 20.94
N ALA A 91 -2.32 6.75 20.59
CA ALA A 91 -1.86 5.37 20.67
C ALA A 91 -1.77 4.91 22.15
N LYS A 92 -2.37 3.76 22.46
CA LYS A 92 -2.27 3.12 23.78
C LYS A 92 -0.95 2.36 23.94
N ASN A 93 -0.52 1.69 22.87
CA ASN A 93 0.65 0.83 22.83
C ASN A 93 1.55 1.27 21.68
N VAL A 94 2.87 1.19 21.89
CA VAL A 94 3.88 1.40 20.86
C VAL A 94 4.71 0.13 20.74
N ILE A 95 4.72 -0.46 19.55
CA ILE A 95 5.56 -1.61 19.22
C ILE A 95 6.53 -1.14 18.15
N PHE A 96 7.83 -1.30 18.42
CA PHE A 96 8.89 -0.83 17.54
C PHE A 96 9.73 -2.02 17.08
N PHE A 97 9.67 -2.34 15.79
CA PHE A 97 10.47 -3.38 15.17
C PHE A 97 11.72 -2.77 14.56
N LEU A 98 12.89 -3.28 14.95
CA LEU A 98 14.18 -2.82 14.47
C LEU A 98 14.88 -3.96 13.72
N GLY A 99 15.09 -3.77 12.42
CA GLY A 99 15.96 -4.62 11.62
C GLY A 99 17.36 -4.02 11.57
N ASP A 100 18.29 -4.50 12.40
CA ASP A 100 19.69 -4.04 12.35
C ASP A 100 20.33 -4.43 11.01
N GLY A 101 20.97 -3.47 10.34
CA GLY A 101 21.52 -3.65 9.00
C GLY A 101 20.49 -3.87 7.88
N LEU A 102 19.19 -3.69 8.15
CA LEU A 102 18.13 -3.93 7.17
C LEU A 102 17.93 -2.72 6.22
N GLY A 103 18.83 -2.59 5.25
CA GLY A 103 18.71 -1.61 4.17
C GLY A 103 17.68 -2.00 3.10
N ILE A 104 17.34 -1.06 2.20
CA ILE A 104 16.41 -1.28 1.08
C ILE A 104 16.88 -2.44 0.19
N THR A 105 18.19 -2.53 -0.06
CA THR A 105 18.80 -3.61 -0.85
C THR A 105 18.64 -4.96 -0.17
N THR A 106 18.87 -5.03 1.14
CA THR A 106 18.67 -6.25 1.94
C THR A 106 17.22 -6.70 1.90
N ILE A 107 16.25 -5.78 1.98
CA ILE A 107 14.83 -6.09 1.88
C ILE A 107 14.51 -6.70 0.51
N THR A 108 14.95 -6.07 -0.58
CA THR A 108 14.72 -6.60 -1.94
C THR A 108 15.37 -7.96 -2.16
N ALA A 109 16.63 -8.13 -1.73
CA ALA A 109 17.30 -9.42 -1.79
C ALA A 109 16.57 -10.50 -0.98
N SER A 110 16.01 -10.13 0.19
CA SER A 110 15.23 -11.06 1.01
C SER A 110 13.91 -11.45 0.33
N ARG A 111 13.28 -10.57 -0.47
CA ARG A 111 12.12 -10.94 -1.29
C ARG A 111 12.50 -12.01 -2.33
N MET A 112 13.68 -11.89 -2.94
CA MET A 112 14.18 -12.87 -3.92
C MET A 112 14.30 -14.24 -3.28
N LEU A 113 14.85 -14.26 -2.07
CA LEU A 113 14.98 -15.49 -1.30
C LEU A 113 13.63 -16.10 -0.91
N LEU A 114 12.60 -15.28 -0.65
CA LEU A 114 11.26 -15.75 -0.28
C LEU A 114 10.46 -16.35 -1.44
N GLY A 115 10.87 -16.11 -2.69
CA GLY A 115 10.22 -16.68 -3.87
C GLY A 115 9.70 -15.68 -4.89
N GLY A 116 10.27 -14.47 -4.95
CA GLY A 116 10.10 -13.56 -6.10
C GLY A 116 9.89 -12.08 -5.74
N GLU A 117 9.88 -11.21 -6.76
CA GLU A 117 9.78 -9.74 -6.60
C GLU A 117 8.37 -9.31 -6.19
N GLU A 118 7.39 -10.13 -6.55
CA GLU A 118 5.97 -9.93 -6.28
C GLU A 118 5.61 -10.23 -4.82
N LYS A 119 6.48 -10.97 -4.09
CA LYS A 119 6.29 -11.26 -2.67
C LYS A 119 6.50 -10.02 -1.82
N LYS A 120 5.65 -9.86 -0.82
CA LYS A 120 5.71 -8.73 0.13
C LYS A 120 5.84 -9.22 1.56
N PHE A 121 6.73 -8.61 2.33
CA PHE A 121 6.82 -8.83 3.76
C PHE A 121 5.58 -8.26 4.48
N SER A 122 5.35 -8.70 5.73
CA SER A 122 4.26 -8.20 6.55
C SER A 122 4.33 -6.68 6.78
N PHE A 123 5.54 -6.14 7.00
CA PHE A 123 5.76 -4.71 7.22
C PHE A 123 5.60 -3.85 5.97
N GLU A 124 5.70 -4.43 4.76
CA GLU A 124 5.49 -3.70 3.49
C GLU A 124 4.02 -3.43 3.19
N LYS A 125 3.13 -4.11 3.92
CA LYS A 125 1.69 -3.86 3.87
C LYS A 125 1.28 -2.68 4.77
N PHE A 126 2.22 -2.10 5.52
CA PHE A 126 1.92 -0.94 6.37
C PHE A 126 1.50 0.27 5.52
N PRO A 127 0.56 1.08 6.00
CA PRO A 127 -0.03 2.16 5.22
C PRO A 127 0.91 3.37 5.02
N HIS A 128 1.97 3.47 5.83
CA HIS A 128 2.91 4.58 5.82
C HIS A 128 4.33 4.05 5.65
N THR A 129 5.09 4.72 4.81
CA THR A 129 6.51 4.48 4.59
C THR A 129 7.26 5.81 4.59
N GLY A 130 8.53 5.79 4.95
CA GLY A 130 9.38 6.98 5.00
C GLY A 130 10.85 6.59 5.00
N SER A 131 11.70 7.53 4.60
CA SER A 131 13.15 7.36 4.61
C SER A 131 13.77 8.07 5.81
N SER A 132 14.82 7.48 6.39
CA SER A 132 15.53 8.03 7.54
C SER A 132 17.00 8.31 7.20
N MET A 133 17.50 9.47 7.61
CA MET A 133 18.90 9.86 7.45
C MET A 133 19.72 9.38 8.64
N THR A 134 20.51 8.32 8.47
CA THR A 134 21.09 7.54 9.56
C THR A 134 22.44 8.02 10.10
N TYR A 135 23.09 9.01 9.49
CA TYR A 135 24.42 9.50 9.88
C TYR A 135 24.54 9.83 11.39
N CYS A 136 25.70 9.50 12.00
CA CYS A 136 26.08 10.00 13.33
C CYS A 136 26.57 11.45 13.21
N VAL A 137 26.61 12.22 14.30
CA VAL A 137 27.03 13.63 14.23
C VAL A 137 28.46 13.79 13.67
N ASP A 138 29.36 12.87 13.99
CA ASP A 138 30.76 12.87 13.60
C ASP A 138 31.10 11.94 12.41
N LYS A 139 30.14 11.12 11.93
CA LYS A 139 30.37 10.15 10.83
C LYS A 139 29.18 9.97 9.91
N GLN A 140 29.47 9.93 8.61
CA GLN A 140 28.46 9.70 7.56
C GLN A 140 27.93 8.26 7.59
N VAL A 141 28.82 7.28 7.73
CA VAL A 141 28.45 5.87 7.93
C VAL A 141 28.30 5.64 9.42
N ALA A 142 27.08 5.31 9.82
CA ALA A 142 26.71 5.17 11.22
C ALA A 142 26.96 3.76 11.77
N ASP A 143 26.99 3.64 13.08
CA ASP A 143 26.97 2.37 13.80
C ASP A 143 25.65 2.15 14.56
N SER A 144 25.48 0.96 15.13
CA SER A 144 24.27 0.61 15.89
C SER A 144 24.11 1.47 17.16
N ALA A 145 25.20 1.94 17.78
CA ALA A 145 25.12 2.71 19.03
C ALA A 145 24.56 4.14 18.82
N CYS A 146 25.12 4.87 17.84
CA CYS A 146 24.69 6.24 17.58
C CYS A 146 23.25 6.27 17.01
N THR A 147 22.90 5.27 16.19
CA THR A 147 21.55 5.15 15.64
C THR A 147 20.54 4.76 16.71
N ALA A 148 20.87 3.83 17.61
CA ALA A 148 20.05 3.50 18.78
C ALA A 148 19.72 4.72 19.63
N THR A 149 20.72 5.56 19.88
CA THR A 149 20.49 6.84 20.58
C THR A 149 19.50 7.70 19.80
N ALA A 150 19.70 7.86 18.49
CA ALA A 150 18.82 8.70 17.66
C ALA A 150 17.34 8.27 17.67
N TYR A 151 17.03 7.00 17.37
CA TYR A 151 15.63 6.56 17.25
C TYR A 151 14.95 6.18 18.58
N LEU A 152 15.71 5.91 19.66
CA LEU A 152 15.13 5.61 20.97
C LEU A 152 15.03 6.86 21.87
N THR A 153 15.96 7.80 21.77
CA THR A 153 15.98 9.01 22.63
C THR A 153 15.59 10.29 21.88
N GLY A 154 15.56 10.26 20.55
CA GLY A 154 15.24 11.43 19.72
C GLY A 154 16.41 12.39 19.51
N VAL A 155 17.63 12.06 19.95
CA VAL A 155 18.83 12.90 19.83
C VAL A 155 19.96 12.11 19.18
N LYS A 156 20.61 12.69 18.16
CA LYS A 156 21.78 12.07 17.52
C LYS A 156 23.01 12.14 18.44
N GLY A 157 23.75 11.03 18.50
CA GLY A 157 25.03 10.91 19.21
C GLY A 157 26.23 10.83 18.27
N ASN A 158 27.41 10.71 18.87
CA ASN A 158 28.65 10.39 18.16
C ASN A 158 28.76 8.88 17.89
N TYR A 159 29.58 8.51 16.92
CA TYR A 159 29.87 7.13 16.58
C TYR A 159 30.35 6.32 17.80
N ALA A 160 29.79 5.13 17.98
CA ALA A 160 30.08 4.24 19.11
C ALA A 160 29.82 4.85 20.50
N THR A 161 28.87 5.78 20.59
CA THR A 161 28.33 6.30 21.87
C THR A 161 26.85 5.94 22.00
N THR A 162 26.39 5.67 23.23
CA THR A 162 25.00 5.26 23.50
C THR A 162 24.40 6.08 24.62
N GLY A 163 23.18 6.58 24.43
CA GLY A 163 22.42 7.27 25.47
C GLY A 163 22.96 8.65 25.87
N VAL A 164 23.92 9.18 25.11
CA VAL A 164 24.54 10.49 25.32
C VAL A 164 24.46 11.32 24.04
N ASN A 165 24.50 12.65 24.19
CA ASN A 165 24.53 13.54 23.04
C ASN A 165 25.94 13.62 22.42
N ALA A 166 26.04 14.29 21.28
CA ALA A 166 27.30 14.45 20.55
C ALA A 166 28.37 15.32 21.24
N ARG A 167 28.11 15.86 22.44
CA ARG A 167 29.14 16.54 23.24
C ARG A 167 30.12 15.55 23.85
N VAL A 168 29.67 14.34 24.17
CA VAL A 168 30.48 13.31 24.81
C VAL A 168 31.38 12.64 23.75
N PRO A 169 32.70 12.79 23.84
CA PRO A 169 33.63 12.08 22.97
C PRO A 169 33.59 10.59 23.27
N ARG A 170 33.84 9.79 22.23
CA ARG A 170 34.04 8.35 22.42
C ARG A 170 35.24 8.11 23.36
N TYR A 171 35.08 7.18 24.30
CA TYR A 171 36.09 6.80 25.30
C TYR A 171 36.42 7.83 26.39
N ASP A 172 35.64 8.90 26.53
CA ASP A 172 35.78 9.84 27.64
C ASP A 172 34.61 9.70 28.63
N CYS A 173 34.85 8.99 29.73
CA CYS A 173 33.85 8.76 30.77
C CYS A 173 33.54 10.03 31.58
N LEU A 174 34.49 10.97 31.69
CA LEU A 174 34.32 12.16 32.52
C LEU A 174 33.55 13.27 31.79
N ALA A 175 33.43 13.17 30.47
CA ALA A 175 32.66 14.10 29.65
C ALA A 175 31.14 13.83 29.63
N GLY A 176 30.70 12.68 30.18
CA GLY A 176 29.31 12.20 30.19
C GLY A 176 28.47 12.66 31.37
#